data_AF-A0A5B0LMJ8-F1
#
_entry.id   AF-A0A5B0LMJ8-F1
#
_cell.length_a   1.000
_cell.length_b   1.000
_cell.length_c   1.000
_cell.angle_alpha   90.00
_cell.angle_beta   90.00
_cell.angle_gamma   90.00
#
_symmetry.space_group_name_H-M   'P 1'
#
loop_
_entity.id
_entity.type
_entity.pdbx_description
1 polymer ?
#
loop_
_entity_poly.entity_id
_entity_poly.type
_entity_poly.pdbx_seq_one_letter_code
_entity_poly.pdbx_strand_id
1 'polypeptide(L)'
;MVETQMVRPKAGTLGEKLKVTVNAYKVKVPGLVIHHYDVSLVNKHGTVGDVPPSLGREIFTALKAMDAFQQHSVVYDGRKTVFSPQALNFPHDKQTFDVNLASPAERVAKRNRSFKVVITKVNEVKLDNLLNYVKRQVGPTPDEGVYIAITALNVLFNHDMMMTHPNSKNKFFPRPQGVGSSGMLFKMKEGIEMWRGYFSSIRMAPGGVILNFDLTSQPMLTCGNLRDVAVAVLGVEPPGSLQRLLPTQLITLSRSLKMMTVSVSRVDKTILRTKIKEVAKSAREMIFEAPVSPDSKVMKKWNVAEYIEFTYNMKLKGANEPIVRLTGKGWYPLEICHVNPGQKFSKKLSPERLSDVIKWLTVGPQDRTRMLTNGIQNHLRTGTTIDRWTIELEANPLVISARQLAPPTVYYAPQSANKSNSSTDKFGNGAWNLSGKMLLQPVAVTSWVAIVLSQANFGISKAQAAQALEGLQSAMKAVGMQVSGLQGPAIFVDKNEPLLPSDDESVGKWIMSKIKRKPQLIVCFLGDKNAWEYRQV
;
A
#
# COMPACT_ATOMS: atom_id res chain seq x y z
N MET A 1 27.44 12.02 25.04
CA MET A 1 27.03 13.35 24.54
C MET A 1 25.54 13.29 24.29
N VAL A 2 24.75 14.05 25.06
CA VAL A 2 23.32 14.19 24.78
C VAL A 2 23.23 15.08 23.53
N GLU A 3 22.79 14.56 22.40
CA GLU A 3 22.50 15.37 21.22
C GLU A 3 21.40 16.37 21.58
N THR A 4 21.79 17.59 21.95
CA THR A 4 20.87 18.71 22.10
C THR A 4 20.28 19.01 20.74
N GLN A 5 18.99 18.71 20.55
CA GLN A 5 18.26 19.09 19.36
C GLN A 5 18.37 20.60 19.15
N MET A 6 18.84 21.03 17.97
CA MET A 6 18.97 22.45 17.66
C MET A 6 17.59 23.12 17.61
N VAL A 7 17.42 24.17 18.42
CA VAL A 7 16.20 24.99 18.42
C VAL A 7 16.18 25.89 17.18
N ARG A 8 15.02 26.00 16.51
CA ARG A 8 14.85 26.89 15.35
C ARG A 8 15.17 28.35 15.75
N PRO A 9 16.18 29.00 15.13
CA PRO A 9 16.63 30.33 15.55
C PRO A 9 15.66 31.45 15.14
N LYS A 10 15.16 31.45 13.89
CA LYS A 10 14.20 32.44 13.38
C LYS A 10 13.47 31.93 12.13
N ALA A 11 12.41 32.64 11.74
CA ALA A 11 11.73 32.43 10.47
C ALA A 11 12.50 33.06 9.29
N GLY A 12 12.42 32.45 8.11
CA GLY A 12 13.03 32.99 6.89
C GLY A 12 12.29 34.22 6.36
N THR A 13 13.05 35.18 5.81
CA THR A 13 12.52 36.48 5.34
C THR A 13 12.65 36.72 3.84
N LEU A 14 13.42 35.89 3.12
CA LEU A 14 13.67 36.03 1.68
C LEU A 14 12.56 35.41 0.82
N GLY A 15 12.43 35.90 -0.42
CA GLY A 15 11.44 35.41 -1.38
C GLY A 15 10.09 36.13 -1.32
N GLU A 16 9.35 36.01 -2.41
CA GLU A 16 8.02 36.60 -2.58
C GLU A 16 7.01 35.88 -1.68
N LYS A 17 6.16 36.64 -0.99
CA LYS A 17 5.12 36.06 -0.12
C LYS A 17 3.95 35.57 -0.96
N LEU A 18 3.49 34.36 -0.67
CA LEU A 18 2.28 33.79 -1.27
C LEU A 18 1.48 33.03 -0.21
N LYS A 19 0.21 32.73 -0.51
CA LYS A 19 -0.63 31.87 0.33
C LYS A 19 -0.71 30.49 -0.30
N VAL A 20 -0.56 29.46 0.52
CA VAL A 20 -0.71 28.06 0.07
C VAL A 20 -1.67 27.33 0.98
N THR A 21 -2.53 26.52 0.39
CA THR A 21 -3.37 25.58 1.11
C THR A 21 -2.57 24.31 1.36
N VAL A 22 -2.55 23.84 2.61
CA VAL A 22 -1.89 22.59 2.99
C VAL A 22 -2.92 21.57 3.46
N ASN A 23 -2.60 20.28 3.33
CA ASN A 23 -3.44 19.17 3.77
C ASN A 23 -3.41 18.96 5.30
N ALA A 24 -3.35 20.06 6.05
CA ALA A 24 -3.37 20.11 7.50
C ALA A 24 -4.62 20.84 7.97
N TYR A 25 -5.26 20.30 8.99
CA TYR A 25 -6.52 20.81 9.54
C TYR A 25 -6.31 21.13 11.00
N LYS A 26 -6.80 22.28 11.46
CA LYS A 26 -6.61 22.70 12.84
C LYS A 26 -7.46 21.85 13.78
N VAL A 27 -6.85 21.41 14.87
CA VAL A 27 -7.53 20.67 15.94
C VAL A 27 -7.52 21.54 17.18
N LYS A 28 -8.70 21.89 17.68
CA LYS A 28 -8.84 22.57 18.97
C LYS A 28 -8.93 21.52 20.05
N VAL A 29 -7.96 21.57 20.95
CA VAL A 29 -7.85 20.63 22.07
C VAL A 29 -8.28 21.36 23.34
N PRO A 30 -9.23 20.82 24.12
CA PRO A 30 -9.64 21.39 25.40
C PRO A 30 -8.65 21.03 26.53
N GLY A 31 -8.78 21.69 27.68
CA GLY A 31 -8.14 21.25 28.92
C GLY A 31 -8.86 20.00 29.46
N LEU A 32 -8.51 18.84 28.91
CA LEU A 32 -9.11 17.53 29.25
C LEU A 32 -8.04 16.60 29.82
N VAL A 33 -8.44 15.79 30.80
CA VAL A 33 -7.63 14.68 31.31
C VAL A 33 -7.99 13.40 30.55
N ILE A 34 -6.98 12.73 30.01
CA ILE A 34 -7.12 11.45 29.31
C ILE A 34 -6.61 10.35 30.22
N HIS A 35 -7.41 9.29 30.36
CA HIS A 35 -7.02 8.09 31.08
C HIS A 35 -6.56 7.02 30.09
N HIS A 36 -5.37 6.45 30.36
CA HIS A 36 -4.70 5.48 29.51
C HIS A 36 -4.74 4.09 30.15
N TYR A 37 -5.18 3.10 29.38
CA TYR A 37 -5.32 1.71 29.80
C TYR A 37 -4.60 0.77 28.84
N ASP A 38 -4.03 -0.30 29.39
CA ASP A 38 -3.45 -1.43 28.67
C ASP A 38 -4.45 -2.58 28.59
N VAL A 39 -4.58 -3.17 27.40
CA VAL A 39 -5.42 -4.32 27.07
C VAL A 39 -4.52 -5.51 26.77
N SER A 40 -4.70 -6.57 27.54
CA SER A 40 -3.93 -7.80 27.41
C SER A 40 -4.84 -9.02 27.29
N LEU A 41 -4.45 -9.98 26.44
CA LEU A 41 -5.08 -11.28 26.38
C LEU A 41 -4.36 -12.24 27.32
N VAL A 42 -5.09 -12.98 28.13
CA VAL A 42 -4.52 -13.91 29.11
C VAL A 42 -4.97 -15.34 28.79
N ASN A 43 -4.04 -16.29 28.86
CA ASN A 43 -4.32 -17.72 28.83
C ASN A 43 -3.76 -18.40 30.10
N LYS A 44 -3.87 -19.74 30.18
CA LYS A 44 -3.36 -20.52 31.32
C LYS A 44 -1.84 -20.37 31.57
N HIS A 45 -1.09 -19.89 30.59
CA HIS A 45 0.37 -19.71 30.62
C HIS A 45 0.79 -18.24 30.72
N GLY A 46 -0.15 -17.30 30.96
CA GLY A 46 0.12 -15.87 31.13
C GLY A 46 -0.39 -15.00 29.97
N THR A 47 0.21 -13.82 29.80
CA THR A 47 -0.17 -12.86 28.76
C THR A 47 0.22 -13.36 27.38
N VAL A 48 -0.77 -13.51 26.50
CA VAL A 48 -0.58 -13.70 25.06
C VAL A 48 -0.14 -12.35 24.51
N GLY A 49 0.99 -12.30 23.79
CA GLY A 49 1.56 -11.06 23.23
C GLY A 49 0.61 -10.30 22.29
N ASP A 50 1.15 -9.34 21.52
CA ASP A 50 0.35 -8.42 20.71
C ASP A 50 -0.84 -9.05 19.98
N VAL A 51 -2.03 -8.51 20.22
CA VAL A 51 -3.26 -8.99 19.60
C VAL A 51 -3.25 -8.65 18.11
N PRO A 52 -3.49 -9.62 17.20
CA PRO A 52 -3.66 -9.31 15.78
C PRO A 52 -4.78 -8.28 15.58
N PRO A 53 -4.58 -7.22 14.77
CA PRO A 53 -5.53 -6.10 14.68
C PRO A 53 -6.97 -6.50 14.32
N SER A 54 -7.18 -7.55 13.53
CA SER A 54 -8.53 -8.06 13.25
C SER A 54 -9.20 -8.63 14.50
N LEU A 55 -8.47 -9.44 15.28
CA LEU A 55 -8.97 -10.02 16.52
C LEU A 55 -9.19 -8.92 17.58
N GLY A 56 -8.30 -7.94 17.67
CA GLY A 56 -8.45 -6.81 18.59
C GLY A 56 -9.75 -6.04 18.35
N ARG A 57 -10.13 -5.79 17.09
CA ARG A 57 -11.39 -5.12 16.75
C ARG A 57 -12.62 -5.95 17.13
N GLU A 58 -12.57 -7.27 16.90
CA GLU A 58 -13.65 -8.17 17.32
C GLU A 58 -13.81 -8.18 18.86
N ILE A 59 -12.70 -8.26 19.60
CA ILE A 59 -12.69 -8.18 21.06
C ILE A 59 -13.26 -6.86 21.55
N PHE A 60 -12.79 -5.73 21.01
CA PHE A 60 -13.26 -4.41 21.41
C PHE A 60 -14.77 -4.24 21.17
N THR A 61 -15.27 -4.74 20.03
CA THR A 61 -16.72 -4.72 19.73
C THR A 61 -17.51 -5.54 20.75
N ALA A 62 -17.00 -6.72 21.14
CA ALA A 62 -17.64 -7.55 22.15
C ALA A 62 -17.60 -6.93 23.55
N LEU A 63 -16.47 -6.33 23.95
CA LEU A 63 -16.36 -5.59 25.21
C LEU A 63 -17.37 -4.44 25.29
N LYS A 64 -17.52 -3.68 24.20
CA LYS A 64 -18.53 -2.60 24.13
C LYS A 64 -19.95 -3.15 24.25
N ALA A 65 -20.25 -4.30 23.63
CA ALA A 65 -21.56 -4.95 23.75
C ALA A 65 -21.85 -5.50 25.16
N MET A 66 -20.82 -5.79 25.96
CA MET A 66 -20.92 -6.20 27.36
C MET A 66 -20.95 -5.02 28.34
N ASP A 67 -21.01 -3.79 27.83
CA ASP A 67 -20.90 -2.56 28.63
C ASP A 67 -19.63 -2.49 29.50
N ALA A 68 -18.52 -3.10 29.03
CA ALA A 68 -17.24 -3.12 29.75
C ALA A 68 -16.67 -1.71 30.03
N PHE A 69 -17.18 -0.71 29.31
CA PHE A 69 -16.72 0.68 29.37
C PHE A 69 -17.74 1.63 29.98
N GLN A 70 -18.82 1.13 30.61
CA GLN A 70 -19.80 1.95 31.34
C GLN A 70 -20.38 3.09 30.47
N GLN A 71 -20.68 2.79 29.21
CA GLN A 71 -21.13 3.76 28.18
C GLN A 71 -20.17 4.92 27.86
N HIS A 72 -18.96 4.96 28.42
CA HIS A 72 -17.94 5.98 28.13
C HIS A 72 -17.43 5.89 26.69
N SER A 73 -17.01 7.04 26.15
CA SER A 73 -16.51 7.17 24.76
C SER A 73 -15.07 6.71 24.63
N VAL A 74 -14.85 5.41 24.76
CA VAL A 74 -13.52 4.82 24.76
C VAL A 74 -13.01 4.62 23.34
N VAL A 75 -11.71 4.86 23.14
CA VAL A 75 -11.00 4.60 21.87
C VAL A 75 -9.89 3.59 22.06
N TYR A 76 -9.67 2.80 21.00
CA TYR A 76 -8.75 1.68 20.99
C TYR A 76 -7.85 1.72 19.75
N ASP A 77 -6.56 1.40 19.92
CA ASP A 77 -5.55 1.37 18.85
C ASP A 77 -5.59 0.09 17.99
N GLY A 78 -6.45 -0.87 18.34
CA GLY A 78 -6.60 -2.15 17.65
C GLY A 78 -5.66 -3.25 18.16
N ARG A 79 -4.78 -2.96 19.12
CA ARG A 79 -3.75 -3.90 19.60
C ARG A 79 -3.67 -4.02 21.13
N LYS A 80 -3.36 -2.93 21.81
CA LYS A 80 -2.91 -2.92 23.21
C LYS A 80 -3.46 -1.73 23.99
N THR A 81 -3.66 -0.59 23.33
CA THR A 81 -3.87 0.66 24.03
C THR A 81 -5.28 1.16 23.92
N VAL A 82 -5.88 1.46 25.09
CA VAL A 82 -7.19 2.08 25.22
C VAL A 82 -7.06 3.46 25.88
N PHE A 83 -7.80 4.43 25.38
CA PHE A 83 -7.91 5.75 26.00
C PHE A 83 -9.38 6.13 26.25
N SER A 84 -9.62 6.86 27.34
CA SER A 84 -10.95 7.33 27.73
C SER A 84 -10.88 8.77 28.25
N PRO A 85 -11.90 9.61 27.97
CA PRO A 85 -12.00 10.95 28.54
C PRO A 85 -12.54 10.93 29.98
N GLN A 86 -13.05 9.77 30.45
CA GLN A 86 -13.46 9.54 31.84
C GLN A 86 -12.75 8.31 32.42
N ALA A 87 -12.51 8.32 33.73
CA ALA A 87 -11.96 7.17 34.44
C ALA A 87 -12.97 6.02 34.42
N LEU A 88 -12.52 4.82 34.05
CA LEU A 88 -13.33 3.61 34.09
C LEU A 88 -13.34 3.09 35.53
N ASN A 89 -14.53 2.77 36.05
CA ASN A 89 -14.67 2.26 37.41
C ASN A 89 -14.23 0.79 37.48
N PHE A 90 -12.92 0.56 37.59
CA PHE A 90 -12.32 -0.77 37.75
C PHE A 90 -11.77 -0.93 39.18
N PRO A 91 -12.06 -2.06 39.86
CA PRO A 91 -11.45 -2.36 41.15
C PRO A 91 -9.93 -2.39 41.05
N HIS A 92 -9.24 -1.60 41.87
CA HIS A 92 -7.77 -1.49 41.85
C HIS A 92 -7.20 -1.20 40.45
N ASP A 93 -7.88 -0.35 39.67
CA ASP A 93 -7.47 0.04 38.32
C ASP A 93 -7.36 -1.14 37.32
N LYS A 94 -7.97 -2.29 37.61
CA LYS A 94 -7.85 -3.51 36.80
C LYS A 94 -9.15 -4.32 36.76
N GLN A 95 -9.57 -4.71 35.56
CA GLN A 95 -10.76 -5.56 35.38
C GLN A 95 -10.49 -6.68 34.37
N THR A 96 -11.02 -7.87 34.65
CA THR A 96 -10.95 -9.04 33.76
C THR A 96 -12.32 -9.33 33.15
N PHE A 97 -12.35 -9.56 31.85
CA PHE A 97 -13.56 -9.87 31.08
C PHE A 97 -13.41 -11.21 30.37
N ASP A 98 -14.44 -12.04 30.44
CA ASP A 98 -14.57 -13.28 29.67
C ASP A 98 -15.33 -12.98 28.36
N VAL A 99 -14.58 -12.78 27.28
CA VAL A 99 -15.12 -12.38 25.98
C VAL A 99 -15.30 -13.58 25.07
N ASN A 100 -16.55 -13.89 24.70
CA ASN A 100 -16.86 -14.96 23.75
C ASN A 100 -17.23 -14.40 22.37
N LEU A 101 -16.38 -14.64 21.38
CA LEU A 101 -16.56 -14.18 20.00
C LEU A 101 -17.36 -15.14 19.12
N ALA A 102 -17.85 -16.26 19.67
CA ALA A 102 -18.71 -17.17 18.93
C ALA A 102 -20.07 -16.52 18.66
N SER A 103 -20.52 -16.57 17.40
CA SER A 103 -21.88 -16.16 17.02
C SER A 103 -22.94 -16.99 17.77
N PRO A 104 -24.19 -16.51 17.90
CA PRO A 104 -25.26 -17.29 18.54
C PRO A 104 -25.40 -18.70 17.95
N ALA A 105 -25.32 -18.84 16.63
CA ALA A 105 -25.36 -20.13 15.94
C ALA A 105 -24.13 -21.02 16.28
N GLU A 106 -22.93 -20.44 16.38
CA GLU A 106 -21.74 -21.18 16.79
C GLU A 106 -21.79 -21.62 18.26
N ARG A 107 -22.39 -20.82 19.14
CA ARG A 107 -22.61 -21.19 20.54
C ARG A 107 -23.55 -22.38 20.67
N VAL A 108 -24.65 -22.39 19.91
CA VAL A 108 -25.56 -23.55 19.81
C VAL A 108 -24.82 -24.79 19.29
N ALA A 109 -23.92 -24.61 18.31
CA ALA A 109 -23.07 -25.67 17.79
C ALA A 109 -21.88 -26.04 18.70
N LYS A 110 -21.87 -25.60 19.98
CA LYS A 110 -20.81 -25.83 20.98
C LYS A 110 -19.39 -25.46 20.50
N ARG A 111 -19.26 -24.50 19.58
CA ARG A 111 -17.95 -23.98 19.15
C ARG A 111 -17.54 -22.83 20.07
N ASN A 112 -16.46 -23.03 20.83
CA ASN A 112 -15.98 -22.03 21.78
C ASN A 112 -14.90 -21.14 21.14
N ARG A 113 -15.08 -19.82 21.22
CA ARG A 113 -14.10 -18.80 20.81
C ARG A 113 -13.96 -17.74 21.92
N SER A 114 -13.70 -18.21 23.13
CA SER A 114 -13.58 -17.38 24.34
C SER A 114 -12.16 -16.94 24.62
N PHE A 115 -12.02 -15.71 25.10
CA PHE A 115 -10.76 -15.06 25.48
C PHE A 115 -10.92 -14.40 26.84
N LYS A 116 -9.90 -14.51 27.69
CA LYS A 116 -9.79 -13.68 28.90
C LYS A 116 -9.06 -12.40 28.54
N VAL A 117 -9.73 -11.27 28.70
CA VAL A 117 -9.21 -9.93 28.39
C VAL A 117 -9.05 -9.18 29.70
N VAL A 118 -7.85 -8.65 29.96
CA VAL A 118 -7.55 -7.86 31.15
C VAL A 118 -7.27 -6.43 30.73
N ILE A 119 -7.98 -5.49 31.33
CA ILE A 119 -7.80 -4.05 31.11
C ILE A 119 -7.25 -3.44 32.39
N THR A 120 -6.13 -2.73 32.30
CA THR A 120 -5.43 -2.13 33.46
C THR A 120 -5.15 -0.64 33.21
N LYS A 121 -5.47 0.26 34.14
CA LYS A 121 -5.08 1.68 34.05
C LYS A 121 -3.57 1.80 34.21
N VAL A 122 -2.92 2.57 33.34
CA VAL A 122 -1.46 2.71 33.32
C VAL A 122 -1.02 4.16 33.52
N ASN A 123 -1.78 5.12 32.98
CA ASN A 123 -1.40 6.53 33.10
C ASN A 123 -2.62 7.46 33.04
N GLU A 124 -2.41 8.70 33.41
CA GLU A 124 -3.36 9.80 33.33
C GLU A 124 -2.65 11.06 32.84
N VAL A 125 -3.16 11.66 31.76
CA VAL A 125 -2.45 12.72 31.03
C VAL A 125 -3.36 13.92 30.82
N LYS A 126 -2.91 15.09 31.27
CA LYS A 126 -3.59 16.38 31.03
C LYS A 126 -3.20 16.91 29.65
N LEU A 127 -4.17 17.15 28.78
CA LEU A 127 -3.94 17.73 27.45
C LEU A 127 -3.36 19.15 27.49
N ASP A 128 -3.50 19.86 28.62
CA ASP A 128 -2.86 21.15 28.83
C ASP A 128 -1.32 21.07 28.71
N ASN A 129 -0.72 19.94 29.09
CA ASN A 129 0.73 19.75 28.95
C ASN A 129 1.15 19.83 27.47
N LEU A 130 0.36 19.22 26.58
CA LEU A 130 0.56 19.31 25.14
C LEU A 130 0.37 20.76 24.65
N LEU A 131 -0.67 21.46 25.11
CA LEU A 131 -0.94 22.85 24.72
C LEU A 131 0.18 23.79 25.15
N ASN A 132 0.66 23.66 26.40
CA ASN A 132 1.76 24.45 26.93
C ASN A 132 3.05 24.20 26.15
N TYR A 133 3.31 22.94 25.76
CA TYR A 133 4.45 22.59 24.93
C TYR A 133 4.40 23.22 23.53
N VAL A 134 3.29 23.08 22.79
CA VAL A 134 3.18 23.65 21.44
C VAL A 134 3.17 25.18 21.42
N LYS A 135 2.77 25.81 22.55
CA LYS A 135 2.85 27.26 22.78
C LYS A 135 4.22 27.72 23.30
N ARG A 136 5.18 26.81 23.48
CA ARG A 136 6.54 27.09 24.03
C ARG A 136 6.53 27.71 25.42
N GLN A 137 5.59 27.29 26.26
CA GLN A 137 5.47 27.72 27.66
C GLN A 137 6.20 26.77 28.62
N VAL A 138 6.71 25.65 28.11
CA VAL A 138 7.54 24.68 28.84
C VAL A 138 8.85 24.44 28.07
N GLY A 139 9.69 23.53 28.57
CA GLY A 139 11.00 23.22 28.00
C GLY A 139 10.99 22.86 26.50
N PRO A 140 12.15 22.96 25.83
CA PRO A 140 12.26 22.79 24.38
C PRO A 140 12.04 21.35 23.90
N THR A 141 12.02 20.38 24.81
CA THR A 141 11.84 18.95 24.52
C THR A 141 10.50 18.46 25.06
N PRO A 142 9.74 17.67 24.29
CA PRO A 142 8.48 17.11 24.75
C PRO A 142 8.75 16.02 25.79
N ASP A 143 8.02 16.06 26.90
CA ASP A 143 8.04 15.01 27.91
C ASP A 143 7.17 13.80 27.50
N GLU A 144 7.17 12.76 28.32
CA GLU A 144 6.38 11.55 28.10
C GLU A 144 4.87 11.84 28.01
N GLY A 145 4.36 12.77 28.83
CA GLY A 145 2.96 13.18 28.82
C GLY A 145 2.53 13.79 27.48
N VAL A 146 3.39 14.62 26.86
CA VAL A 146 3.18 15.18 25.52
C VAL A 146 3.10 14.06 24.47
N TYR A 147 3.98 13.05 24.54
CA TYR A 147 3.96 11.92 23.62
C TYR A 147 2.71 11.05 23.78
N ILE A 148 2.29 10.78 25.03
CA ILE A 148 1.06 10.03 25.30
C ILE A 148 -0.16 10.82 24.82
N ALA A 149 -0.21 12.14 25.05
CA ALA A 149 -1.28 13.00 24.56
C ALA A 149 -1.42 12.94 23.03
N ILE A 150 -0.30 13.07 22.29
CA ILE A 150 -0.30 12.94 20.82
C ILE A 150 -0.71 11.53 20.38
N THR A 151 -0.32 10.50 21.11
CA THR A 151 -0.71 9.12 20.82
C THR A 151 -2.21 8.92 21.02
N ALA A 152 -2.76 9.40 22.14
CA ALA A 152 -4.18 9.34 22.43
C ALA A 152 -5.02 10.06 21.37
N LEU A 153 -4.60 11.26 20.95
CA LEU A 153 -5.27 11.99 19.87
C LEU A 153 -5.15 11.24 18.53
N ASN A 154 -4.00 10.65 18.19
CA ASN A 154 -3.86 9.83 16.99
C ASN A 154 -4.80 8.61 17.02
N VAL A 155 -4.96 7.95 18.17
CA VAL A 155 -5.90 6.83 18.31
C VAL A 155 -7.34 7.32 18.18
N LEU A 156 -7.69 8.42 18.84
CA LEU A 156 -9.03 9.02 18.78
C LEU A 156 -9.47 9.30 17.33
N PHE A 157 -8.67 10.05 16.57
CA PHE A 157 -9.01 10.43 15.19
C PHE A 157 -9.02 9.24 14.22
N ASN A 158 -8.38 8.14 14.57
CA ASN A 158 -8.31 6.96 13.71
C ASN A 158 -9.26 5.84 14.14
N HIS A 159 -9.85 5.91 15.33
CA HIS A 159 -10.60 4.83 15.95
C HIS A 159 -11.76 4.36 15.07
N ASP A 160 -12.67 5.26 14.71
CA ASP A 160 -13.89 4.90 13.97
C ASP A 160 -13.57 4.34 12.59
N MET A 161 -12.63 4.97 11.87
CA MET A 161 -12.17 4.47 10.56
C MET A 161 -11.47 3.12 10.67
N MET A 162 -10.68 2.89 11.72
CA MET A 162 -10.03 1.59 11.96
C MET A 162 -11.06 0.49 12.24
N MET A 163 -12.09 0.80 13.04
CA MET A 163 -13.13 -0.15 13.41
C MET A 163 -14.01 -0.54 12.22
N THR A 164 -14.26 0.39 11.30
CA THR A 164 -15.22 0.20 10.20
C THR A 164 -14.58 -0.14 8.84
N HIS A 165 -13.29 0.14 8.65
CA HIS A 165 -12.63 -0.01 7.35
C HIS A 165 -11.36 -0.87 7.40
N PRO A 166 -11.00 -1.52 6.29
CA PRO A 166 -9.65 -2.05 6.11
C PRO A 166 -8.61 -0.97 6.34
N ASN A 167 -7.56 -1.26 7.10
CA ASN A 167 -6.55 -0.28 7.45
C ASN A 167 -5.13 -0.85 7.41
N SER A 168 -4.14 0.03 7.27
CA SER A 168 -2.71 -0.26 7.31
C SER A 168 -2.00 0.83 8.11
N LYS A 169 -1.75 0.59 9.39
CA LYS A 169 -1.33 1.65 10.33
C LYS A 169 -2.35 2.80 10.26
N ASN A 170 -1.88 4.02 9.98
CA ASN A 170 -2.67 5.24 9.88
C ASN A 170 -3.33 5.46 8.49
N LYS A 171 -3.45 4.40 7.69
CA LYS A 171 -4.10 4.44 6.37
C LYS A 171 -5.39 3.65 6.43
N PHE A 172 -6.49 4.22 5.96
CA PHE A 172 -7.83 3.63 6.02
C PHE A 172 -8.42 3.60 4.62
N PHE A 173 -9.08 2.50 4.26
CA PHE A 173 -9.59 2.27 2.92
C PHE A 173 -11.10 2.00 2.96
N PRO A 174 -11.92 3.05 3.09
CA PRO A 174 -13.37 2.92 3.02
C PRO A 174 -13.77 2.23 1.73
N ARG A 175 -14.71 1.28 1.82
CA ARG A 175 -15.23 0.62 0.63
C ARG A 175 -16.02 1.65 -0.19
N PRO A 176 -15.67 1.85 -1.47
CA PRO A 176 -16.45 2.71 -2.34
C PRO A 176 -17.88 2.18 -2.48
N GLN A 177 -18.89 3.01 -2.19
CA GLN A 177 -20.31 2.69 -2.41
C GLN A 177 -20.74 3.31 -3.76
N GLY A 178 -21.48 2.56 -4.59
CA GLY A 178 -22.01 3.01 -5.88
C GLY A 178 -21.23 2.53 -7.12
N VAL A 179 -21.93 2.44 -8.26
CA VAL A 179 -21.36 2.10 -9.58
C VAL A 179 -20.97 3.39 -10.30
N GLY A 180 -19.67 3.57 -10.56
CA GLY A 180 -19.14 4.68 -11.36
C GLY A 180 -19.09 6.03 -10.63
N SER A 181 -18.11 6.86 -10.98
CA SER A 181 -18.00 8.31 -10.67
C SER A 181 -17.49 8.82 -9.32
N SER A 182 -17.19 8.01 -8.30
CA SER A 182 -16.62 8.58 -7.05
C SER A 182 -15.11 8.90 -7.13
N GLY A 183 -14.41 8.43 -8.18
CA GLY A 183 -12.95 8.51 -8.25
C GLY A 183 -12.22 7.71 -7.15
N MET A 184 -12.95 6.98 -6.29
CA MET A 184 -12.43 6.23 -5.15
C MET A 184 -12.14 4.75 -5.47
N LEU A 185 -12.67 4.25 -6.60
CA LEU A 185 -12.47 2.89 -7.08
C LEU A 185 -11.92 2.92 -8.51
N PHE A 186 -10.89 2.13 -8.77
CA PHE A 186 -10.43 1.83 -10.12
C PHE A 186 -10.37 0.31 -10.30
N LYS A 187 -11.25 -0.24 -11.15
CA LYS A 187 -11.27 -1.66 -11.44
C LYS A 187 -10.12 -2.00 -12.39
N MET A 188 -9.31 -2.98 -12.00
CA MET A 188 -8.21 -3.49 -12.81
C MET A 188 -8.60 -4.84 -13.40
N LYS A 189 -7.79 -5.31 -14.37
CA LYS A 189 -7.87 -6.71 -14.84
C LYS A 189 -7.41 -7.67 -13.73
N GLU A 190 -7.67 -8.97 -13.93
CA GLU A 190 -7.18 -10.06 -13.07
C GLU A 190 -7.76 -10.09 -11.64
N GLY A 191 -8.99 -9.61 -11.44
CA GLY A 191 -9.65 -9.68 -10.14
C GLY A 191 -9.00 -8.79 -9.07
N ILE A 192 -8.45 -7.65 -9.49
CA ILE A 192 -7.84 -6.64 -8.61
C ILE A 192 -8.61 -5.33 -8.76
N GLU A 193 -8.79 -4.61 -7.66
CA GLU A 193 -9.38 -3.29 -7.62
C GLU A 193 -8.46 -2.35 -6.83
N MET A 194 -8.19 -1.15 -7.35
CA MET A 194 -7.48 -0.12 -6.60
C MET A 194 -8.49 0.72 -5.83
N TRP A 195 -8.35 0.74 -4.51
CA TRP A 195 -9.18 1.58 -3.63
C TRP A 195 -8.38 2.80 -3.21
N ARG A 196 -8.97 3.99 -3.32
CA ARG A 196 -8.47 5.15 -2.58
C ARG A 196 -8.87 5.06 -1.13
N GLY A 197 -8.06 5.68 -0.30
CA GLY A 197 -8.28 5.81 1.11
C GLY A 197 -7.65 7.07 1.63
N TYR A 198 -7.55 7.15 2.95
CA TYR A 198 -7.08 8.30 3.66
C TYR A 198 -5.95 7.94 4.61
N PHE A 199 -4.90 8.74 4.64
CA PHE A 199 -3.90 8.78 5.69
C PHE A 199 -4.29 9.86 6.69
N SER A 200 -4.18 9.56 7.99
CA SER A 200 -4.57 10.48 9.07
C SER A 200 -3.55 10.44 10.20
N SER A 201 -3.01 11.59 10.59
CA SER A 201 -2.03 11.69 11.68
C SER A 201 -2.09 13.04 12.39
N ILE A 202 -2.27 13.01 13.70
CA ILE A 202 -2.15 14.18 14.57
C ILE A 202 -0.68 14.54 14.76
N ARG A 203 -0.38 15.84 14.58
CA ARG A 203 0.97 16.41 14.67
C ARG A 203 0.97 17.67 15.53
N MET A 204 2.06 17.85 16.25
CA MET A 204 2.39 19.10 16.93
C MET A 204 2.83 20.13 15.88
N ALA A 205 2.27 21.33 15.95
CA ALA A 205 2.67 22.47 15.14
C ALA A 205 2.96 23.67 16.06
N PRO A 206 3.75 24.66 15.62
CA PRO A 206 3.92 25.89 16.39
C PRO A 206 2.57 26.53 16.71
N GLY A 207 2.27 26.71 17.99
CA GLY A 207 1.04 27.34 18.48
C GLY A 207 -0.19 26.42 18.56
N GLY A 208 -0.12 25.15 18.18
CA GLY A 208 -1.28 24.27 18.25
C GLY A 208 -1.09 22.85 17.75
N VAL A 209 -2.21 22.16 17.54
CA VAL A 209 -2.26 20.77 17.07
C VAL A 209 -2.96 20.75 15.72
N ILE A 210 -2.44 19.94 14.80
CA ILE A 210 -3.00 19.76 13.46
C ILE A 210 -3.25 18.29 13.16
N LEU A 211 -4.27 18.03 12.36
CA LEU A 211 -4.48 16.77 11.68
C LEU A 211 -3.88 16.86 10.28
N ASN A 212 -2.84 16.07 10.01
CA ASN A 212 -2.36 15.82 8.65
C ASN A 212 -3.25 14.74 8.02
N PHE A 213 -4.01 15.10 6.99
CA PHE A 213 -4.96 14.21 6.32
C PHE A 213 -4.69 14.19 4.82
N ASP A 214 -4.38 13.02 4.27
CA ASP A 214 -3.92 12.90 2.87
C ASP A 214 -4.54 11.71 2.14
N LEU A 215 -4.56 11.75 0.80
CA LEU A 215 -5.04 10.61 0.01
C LEU A 215 -3.98 9.53 -0.08
N THR A 216 -4.40 8.30 0.11
CA THR A 216 -3.58 7.11 -0.14
C THR A 216 -4.35 6.11 -0.98
N SER A 217 -3.72 5.04 -1.42
CA SER A 217 -4.37 4.02 -2.26
C SER A 217 -3.78 2.66 -1.99
N GLN A 218 -4.59 1.62 -2.19
CA GLN A 218 -4.22 0.25 -1.92
C GLN A 218 -4.89 -0.68 -2.91
N PRO A 219 -4.14 -1.57 -3.58
CA PRO A 219 -4.73 -2.62 -4.38
C PRO A 219 -5.41 -3.63 -3.44
N MET A 220 -6.65 -3.95 -3.76
CA MET A 220 -7.53 -4.89 -3.08
C MET A 220 -7.90 -6.02 -4.03
N LEU A 221 -8.20 -7.19 -3.48
CA LEU A 221 -8.80 -8.28 -4.21
C LEU A 221 -10.27 -7.95 -4.47
N THR A 222 -10.74 -8.22 -5.70
CA THR A 222 -12.17 -8.14 -6.02
C THR A 222 -12.95 -9.05 -5.07
N CYS A 223 -14.00 -8.52 -4.45
CA CYS A 223 -14.90 -9.29 -3.61
C CYS A 223 -16.06 -9.86 -4.42
N GLY A 224 -16.66 -10.95 -3.96
CA GLY A 224 -17.76 -11.60 -4.67
C GLY A 224 -17.68 -13.11 -4.58
N ASN A 225 -18.49 -13.78 -5.40
CA ASN A 225 -18.42 -15.23 -5.55
C ASN A 225 -17.02 -15.62 -6.05
N LEU A 226 -16.41 -16.64 -5.45
CA LEU A 226 -15.04 -17.05 -5.79
C LEU A 226 -14.96 -17.53 -7.25
N ARG A 227 -16.05 -18.05 -7.83
CA ARG A 227 -16.14 -18.42 -9.24
C ARG A 227 -15.92 -17.20 -10.14
N ASP A 228 -16.62 -16.11 -9.89
CA ASP A 228 -16.51 -14.87 -10.68
C ASP A 228 -15.11 -14.24 -10.51
N VAL A 229 -14.57 -14.30 -9.30
CA VAL A 229 -13.19 -13.87 -9.03
C VAL A 229 -12.17 -14.75 -9.78
N ALA A 230 -12.38 -16.07 -9.84
CA ALA A 230 -11.51 -16.98 -10.58
C ALA A 230 -11.53 -16.70 -12.10
N VAL A 231 -12.71 -16.43 -12.66
CA VAL A 231 -12.89 -15.96 -14.04
C VAL A 231 -12.11 -14.66 -14.28
N ALA A 232 -12.30 -13.67 -13.40
CA ALA A 232 -11.61 -12.38 -13.50
C ALA A 232 -10.09 -12.53 -13.42
N VAL A 233 -9.57 -13.35 -12.49
CA VAL A 233 -8.13 -13.64 -12.31
C VAL A 233 -7.50 -14.23 -13.56
N LEU A 234 -8.21 -15.11 -14.26
CA LEU A 234 -7.71 -15.74 -15.49
C LEU A 234 -7.96 -14.88 -16.75
N GLY A 235 -8.80 -13.85 -16.66
CA GLY A 235 -9.15 -13.01 -17.81
C GLY A 235 -9.92 -13.78 -18.90
N VAL A 236 -10.73 -14.76 -18.49
CA VAL A 236 -11.53 -15.60 -19.41
C VAL A 236 -12.98 -15.11 -19.44
N GLU A 237 -13.65 -15.15 -20.60
CA GLU A 237 -15.05 -14.70 -20.77
C GLU A 237 -16.04 -15.85 -20.47
N PRO A 238 -17.19 -15.64 -19.78
CA PRO A 238 -18.24 -16.67 -19.58
C PRO A 238 -19.01 -17.02 -20.88
N PRO A 239 -19.68 -18.19 -21.01
CA PRO A 239 -19.84 -19.33 -20.08
C PRO A 239 -19.02 -20.59 -20.47
N GLY A 240 -18.51 -21.32 -19.46
CA GLY A 240 -17.77 -22.58 -19.62
C GLY A 240 -16.24 -22.47 -19.53
N SER A 241 -15.73 -21.25 -19.36
CA SER A 241 -14.30 -20.92 -19.36
C SER A 241 -13.48 -21.56 -18.24
N LEU A 242 -14.10 -21.93 -17.12
CA LEU A 242 -13.41 -22.65 -16.04
C LEU A 242 -13.43 -24.17 -16.17
N GLN A 243 -14.25 -24.76 -17.05
CA GLN A 243 -14.41 -26.22 -17.14
C GLN A 243 -13.25 -26.91 -17.87
N ARG A 244 -12.52 -26.17 -18.72
CA ARG A 244 -11.45 -26.69 -19.58
C ARG A 244 -10.17 -25.86 -19.42
N LEU A 245 -9.71 -25.71 -18.18
CA LEU A 245 -8.44 -25.01 -17.94
C LEU A 245 -7.26 -25.86 -18.41
N LEU A 246 -6.36 -25.23 -19.15
CA LEU A 246 -5.04 -25.79 -19.42
C LEU A 246 -4.25 -25.94 -18.10
N PRO A 247 -3.30 -26.90 -18.01
CA PRO A 247 -2.49 -27.08 -16.81
C PRO A 247 -1.80 -25.79 -16.34
N THR A 248 -1.32 -24.96 -17.27
CA THR A 248 -0.71 -23.66 -16.99
C THR A 248 -1.69 -22.67 -16.37
N GLN A 249 -2.94 -22.62 -16.85
CA GLN A 249 -3.99 -21.77 -16.30
C GLN A 249 -4.39 -22.22 -14.88
N LEU A 250 -4.47 -23.53 -14.64
CA LEU A 250 -4.74 -24.08 -13.30
C LEU A 250 -3.62 -23.73 -12.30
N ILE A 251 -2.36 -23.79 -12.72
CA ILE A 251 -1.21 -23.36 -11.90
C ILE A 251 -1.29 -21.87 -11.58
N THR A 252 -1.60 -21.03 -12.57
CA THR A 252 -1.80 -19.58 -12.38
C THR A 252 -2.94 -19.30 -11.40
N LEU A 253 -4.08 -19.97 -11.57
CA LEU A 253 -5.22 -19.85 -10.66
C LEU A 253 -4.85 -20.26 -9.24
N SER A 254 -4.18 -21.41 -9.08
CA SER A 254 -3.71 -21.92 -7.80
C SER A 254 -2.78 -20.93 -7.09
N ARG A 255 -1.80 -20.36 -7.81
CA ARG A 255 -0.89 -19.33 -7.28
C ARG A 255 -1.62 -18.06 -6.90
N SER A 256 -2.64 -17.65 -7.65
CA SER A 256 -3.41 -16.43 -7.42
C SER A 256 -4.35 -16.55 -6.22
N LEU A 257 -5.08 -17.67 -6.10
CA LEU A 257 -6.06 -17.88 -5.03
C LEU A 257 -5.43 -18.28 -3.69
N LYS A 258 -4.20 -18.82 -3.69
CA LYS A 258 -3.52 -19.26 -2.47
C LYS A 258 -3.47 -18.15 -1.42
N MET A 259 -3.84 -18.48 -0.18
CA MET A 259 -3.93 -17.60 0.99
C MET A 259 -5.03 -16.53 0.96
N MET A 260 -5.84 -16.45 -0.11
CA MET A 260 -7.04 -15.61 -0.09
C MET A 260 -8.00 -16.10 0.99
N THR A 261 -8.59 -15.17 1.74
CA THR A 261 -9.58 -15.51 2.76
C THR A 261 -10.96 -15.56 2.13
N VAL A 262 -11.68 -16.64 2.34
CA VAL A 262 -13.04 -16.82 1.85
C VAL A 262 -13.98 -17.11 3.01
N SER A 263 -15.24 -16.75 2.81
CA SER A 263 -16.34 -17.16 3.66
C SER A 263 -17.23 -18.19 2.96
N VAL A 264 -17.71 -19.16 3.72
CA VAL A 264 -18.71 -20.15 3.28
C VAL A 264 -19.86 -20.13 4.28
N SER A 265 -21.08 -19.93 3.79
CA SER A 265 -22.30 -20.07 4.59
C SER A 265 -22.64 -21.55 4.75
N ARG A 266 -22.77 -22.02 5.99
CA ARG A 266 -23.09 -23.42 6.31
C ARG A 266 -24.59 -23.61 6.53
N VAL A 267 -25.03 -24.87 6.50
CA VAL A 267 -26.43 -25.26 6.75
C VAL A 267 -26.90 -24.83 8.14
N ASP A 268 -26.03 -24.89 9.15
CA ASP A 268 -26.27 -24.42 10.53
C ASP A 268 -26.34 -22.88 10.66
N LYS A 269 -26.40 -22.15 9.53
CA LYS A 269 -26.37 -20.68 9.42
C LYS A 269 -25.08 -20.05 9.98
N THR A 270 -24.07 -20.83 10.34
CA THR A 270 -22.75 -20.31 10.71
C THR A 270 -21.96 -19.94 9.47
N ILE A 271 -21.07 -18.94 9.58
CA ILE A 271 -20.20 -18.52 8.49
C ILE A 271 -18.78 -18.98 8.80
N LEU A 272 -18.28 -19.96 8.03
CA LEU A 272 -16.88 -20.33 8.08
C LEU A 272 -16.05 -19.27 7.37
N ARG A 273 -15.07 -18.67 8.05
CA ARG A 273 -14.05 -17.81 7.44
C ARG A 273 -12.68 -18.47 7.54
N THR A 274 -12.04 -18.74 6.42
CA THR A 274 -10.72 -19.39 6.40
C THR A 274 -9.99 -19.10 5.08
N LYS A 275 -8.73 -19.49 4.99
CA LYS A 275 -7.87 -19.27 3.82
C LYS A 275 -7.94 -20.43 2.85
N ILE A 276 -7.73 -20.12 1.56
CA ILE A 276 -7.51 -21.12 0.52
C ILE A 276 -6.08 -21.65 0.64
N LYS A 277 -5.93 -22.98 0.69
CA LYS A 277 -4.64 -23.67 0.77
C LYS A 277 -4.19 -24.18 -0.60
N GLU A 278 -5.08 -24.86 -1.30
CA GLU A 278 -4.81 -25.59 -2.55
C GLU A 278 -5.98 -25.44 -3.52
N VAL A 279 -5.73 -25.65 -4.81
CA VAL A 279 -6.73 -25.70 -5.88
C VAL A 279 -6.57 -27.04 -6.63
N ALA A 280 -7.68 -27.72 -6.91
CA ALA A 280 -7.73 -28.97 -7.65
C ALA A 280 -8.62 -28.84 -8.90
N LYS A 281 -8.56 -29.84 -9.78
CA LYS A 281 -9.11 -29.78 -11.14
C LYS A 281 -10.64 -29.71 -11.20
N SER A 282 -11.36 -30.57 -10.49
CA SER A 282 -12.82 -30.54 -10.47
C SER A 282 -13.44 -31.27 -9.28
N ALA A 283 -14.72 -31.00 -9.01
CA ALA A 283 -15.47 -31.68 -7.95
C ALA A 283 -15.74 -33.16 -8.28
N ARG A 284 -15.84 -33.51 -9.56
CA ARG A 284 -16.08 -34.90 -10.01
C ARG A 284 -14.82 -35.78 -9.95
N GLU A 285 -13.65 -35.18 -10.16
CA GLU A 285 -12.38 -35.92 -10.16
C GLU A 285 -11.76 -36.01 -8.76
N MET A 286 -12.07 -35.07 -7.87
CA MET A 286 -11.52 -35.09 -6.51
C MET A 286 -12.26 -36.10 -5.63
N ILE A 287 -11.55 -37.15 -5.22
CA ILE A 287 -12.06 -38.22 -4.36
C ILE A 287 -11.52 -38.06 -2.93
N PHE A 288 -12.36 -38.37 -1.95
CA PHE A 288 -12.00 -38.45 -0.53
C PHE A 288 -12.87 -39.49 0.18
N GLU A 289 -12.46 -39.90 1.37
CA GLU A 289 -13.21 -40.87 2.18
C GLU A 289 -14.03 -40.17 3.26
N ALA A 290 -15.31 -40.54 3.37
CA ALA A 290 -16.23 -40.05 4.39
C ALA A 290 -17.25 -41.13 4.77
N PRO A 291 -17.82 -41.07 5.98
CA PRO A 291 -18.90 -41.97 6.41
C PRO A 291 -20.08 -41.99 5.43
N VAL A 292 -20.72 -43.15 5.27
CA VAL A 292 -21.92 -43.30 4.41
C VAL A 292 -23.12 -42.51 4.98
N SER A 293 -23.15 -42.28 6.29
CA SER A 293 -24.11 -41.42 6.99
C SER A 293 -23.45 -40.82 8.24
N PRO A 294 -23.99 -39.75 8.86
CA PRO A 294 -23.38 -39.11 10.02
C PRO A 294 -23.02 -40.06 11.18
N ASP A 295 -23.79 -41.15 11.34
CA ASP A 295 -23.63 -42.12 12.44
C ASP A 295 -22.97 -43.44 12.02
N SER A 296 -22.63 -43.60 10.73
CA SER A 296 -22.05 -44.84 10.23
C SER A 296 -20.53 -44.89 10.45
N LYS A 297 -20.02 -46.04 10.89
CA LYS A 297 -18.57 -46.33 10.90
C LYS A 297 -18.05 -46.79 9.54
N VAL A 298 -18.94 -47.06 8.58
CA VAL A 298 -18.56 -47.50 7.23
C VAL A 298 -18.12 -46.28 6.43
N MET A 299 -16.85 -46.29 6.01
CA MET A 299 -16.27 -45.28 5.15
C MET A 299 -16.52 -45.63 3.68
N LYS A 300 -16.95 -44.65 2.89
CA LYS A 300 -17.09 -44.75 1.44
C LYS A 300 -16.19 -43.72 0.77
N LYS A 301 -15.66 -44.08 -0.40
CA LYS A 301 -15.00 -43.13 -1.30
C LYS A 301 -16.08 -42.33 -2.02
N TRP A 302 -16.04 -41.01 -1.85
CA TRP A 302 -16.93 -40.05 -2.49
C TRP A 302 -16.11 -39.14 -3.40
N ASN A 303 -16.64 -38.80 -4.57
CA ASN A 303 -16.21 -37.54 -5.17
C ASN A 303 -16.94 -36.35 -4.52
N VAL A 304 -16.36 -35.15 -4.64
CA VAL A 304 -16.89 -33.94 -3.98
C VAL A 304 -18.29 -33.59 -4.48
N ALA A 305 -18.59 -33.79 -5.76
CA ALA A 305 -19.91 -33.51 -6.32
C ALA A 305 -21.00 -34.41 -5.72
N GLU A 306 -20.76 -35.74 -5.72
CA GLU A 306 -21.67 -36.75 -5.16
C GLU A 306 -21.88 -36.54 -3.66
N TYR A 307 -20.81 -36.27 -2.90
CA TYR A 307 -20.93 -36.04 -1.47
C TYR A 307 -21.80 -34.82 -1.18
N ILE A 308 -21.64 -33.75 -1.95
CA ILE A 308 -22.40 -32.52 -1.73
C ILE A 308 -23.87 -32.70 -2.09
N GLU A 309 -24.16 -33.37 -3.20
CA GLU A 309 -25.53 -33.69 -3.60
C GLU A 309 -26.21 -34.60 -2.57
N PHE A 310 -25.51 -35.64 -2.10
CA PHE A 310 -26.04 -36.57 -1.10
C PHE A 310 -26.23 -35.91 0.28
N THR A 311 -25.22 -35.19 0.77
CA THR A 311 -25.20 -34.68 2.16
C THR A 311 -25.99 -33.38 2.31
N TYR A 312 -25.97 -32.52 1.29
CA TYR A 312 -26.53 -31.17 1.36
C TYR A 312 -27.70 -30.94 0.40
N ASN A 313 -28.11 -31.96 -0.36
CA ASN A 313 -29.16 -31.87 -1.38
C ASN A 313 -28.93 -30.71 -2.36
N MET A 314 -27.67 -30.50 -2.76
CA MET A 314 -27.25 -29.39 -3.61
C MET A 314 -26.55 -29.89 -4.87
N LYS A 315 -27.20 -29.72 -6.01
CA LYS A 315 -26.62 -30.03 -7.32
C LYS A 315 -25.72 -28.89 -7.79
N LEU A 316 -24.43 -29.18 -7.91
CA LEU A 316 -23.41 -28.22 -8.34
C LEU A 316 -23.60 -27.80 -9.79
N LYS A 317 -23.62 -26.48 -10.07
CA LYS A 317 -23.60 -25.96 -11.45
C LYS A 317 -22.20 -26.06 -12.04
N GLY A 318 -21.18 -25.88 -11.21
CA GLY A 318 -19.77 -25.90 -11.57
C GLY A 318 -19.05 -27.22 -11.28
N ALA A 319 -19.71 -28.38 -11.39
CA ALA A 319 -19.13 -29.67 -10.98
C ALA A 319 -17.81 -30.04 -11.72
N ASN A 320 -17.65 -29.55 -12.96
CA ASN A 320 -16.44 -29.72 -13.78
C ASN A 320 -15.45 -28.54 -13.67
N GLU A 321 -15.71 -27.57 -12.81
CA GLU A 321 -14.84 -26.42 -12.58
C GLU A 321 -13.87 -26.70 -11.42
N PRO A 322 -12.72 -26.00 -11.34
CA PRO A 322 -11.77 -26.13 -10.24
C PRO A 322 -12.43 -26.02 -8.87
N ILE A 323 -11.85 -26.68 -7.88
CA ILE A 323 -12.31 -26.61 -6.49
C ILE A 323 -11.16 -26.18 -5.59
N VAL A 324 -11.48 -25.63 -4.41
CA VAL A 324 -10.48 -25.11 -3.47
C VAL A 324 -10.48 -25.90 -2.17
N ARG A 325 -9.28 -26.20 -1.66
CA ARG A 325 -9.11 -26.73 -0.30
C ARG A 325 -8.96 -25.58 0.67
N LEU A 326 -9.75 -25.61 1.73
CA LEU A 326 -9.70 -24.59 2.77
C LEU A 326 -8.79 -25.02 3.93
N THR A 327 -8.06 -24.08 4.54
CA THR A 327 -7.12 -24.40 5.64
C THR A 327 -7.84 -25.06 6.81
N GLY A 328 -7.35 -26.23 7.23
CA GLY A 328 -7.94 -27.03 8.31
C GLY A 328 -9.32 -27.62 7.99
N LYS A 329 -9.69 -27.65 6.70
CA LYS A 329 -10.99 -28.11 6.19
C LYS A 329 -10.80 -28.91 4.88
N GLY A 330 -11.90 -29.44 4.36
CA GLY A 330 -11.95 -30.21 3.13
C GLY A 330 -11.95 -29.35 1.86
N TRP A 331 -12.41 -29.96 0.77
CA TRP A 331 -12.57 -29.36 -0.55
C TRP A 331 -13.94 -28.69 -0.69
N TYR A 332 -13.95 -27.50 -1.27
CA TYR A 332 -15.13 -26.67 -1.47
C TYR A 332 -15.21 -26.22 -2.94
N PRO A 333 -16.38 -26.35 -3.59
CA PRO A 333 -16.63 -25.74 -4.89
C PRO A 333 -16.51 -24.21 -4.85
N LEU A 334 -16.11 -23.60 -5.98
CA LEU A 334 -15.99 -22.14 -6.06
C LEU A 334 -17.34 -21.45 -5.84
N GLU A 335 -18.43 -22.04 -6.33
CA GLU A 335 -19.77 -21.44 -6.32
C GLU A 335 -20.33 -21.20 -4.91
N ILE A 336 -19.81 -21.88 -3.89
CA ILE A 336 -20.21 -21.70 -2.48
C ILE A 336 -19.20 -20.89 -1.65
N CYS A 337 -18.07 -20.50 -2.25
CA CYS A 337 -17.06 -19.68 -1.59
C CYS A 337 -17.23 -18.21 -1.97
N HIS A 338 -17.09 -17.32 -0.98
CA HIS A 338 -17.19 -15.87 -1.20
C HIS A 338 -15.95 -15.13 -0.72
N VAL A 339 -15.36 -14.30 -1.56
CA VAL A 339 -14.24 -13.42 -1.21
C VAL A 339 -14.79 -12.19 -0.51
N ASN A 340 -14.42 -11.99 0.75
CA ASN A 340 -14.87 -10.84 1.54
C ASN A 340 -14.21 -9.54 1.05
N PRO A 341 -14.93 -8.39 1.09
CA PRO A 341 -14.40 -7.08 0.71
C PRO A 341 -13.24 -6.63 1.59
N GLY A 342 -12.39 -5.76 1.04
CA GLY A 342 -11.32 -5.11 1.80
C GLY A 342 -10.07 -5.96 2.04
N GLN A 343 -9.93 -7.08 1.34
CA GLN A 343 -8.72 -7.89 1.38
C GLN A 343 -7.64 -7.26 0.50
N LYS A 344 -6.51 -6.90 1.10
CA LYS A 344 -5.40 -6.27 0.38
C LYS A 344 -4.73 -7.27 -0.56
N PHE A 345 -4.46 -6.82 -1.78
CA PHE A 345 -3.53 -7.50 -2.68
C PHE A 345 -2.10 -7.19 -2.25
N SER A 346 -1.33 -8.22 -1.89
CA SER A 346 0.02 -8.07 -1.33
C SER A 346 1.16 -8.32 -2.31
N LYS A 347 0.87 -8.79 -3.53
CA LYS A 347 1.89 -9.07 -4.55
C LYS A 347 2.22 -7.79 -5.32
N LYS A 348 3.41 -7.74 -5.92
CA LYS A 348 3.83 -6.64 -6.78
C LYS A 348 2.95 -6.61 -8.04
N LEU A 349 2.45 -5.42 -8.39
CA LEU A 349 1.77 -5.21 -9.67
C LEU A 349 2.79 -5.22 -10.81
N SER A 350 2.45 -5.79 -11.96
CA SER A 350 3.31 -5.74 -13.14
C SER A 350 3.40 -4.30 -13.69
N PRO A 351 4.47 -3.94 -14.43
CA PRO A 351 4.63 -2.60 -14.99
C PRO A 351 3.47 -2.16 -15.88
N GLU A 352 2.91 -3.07 -16.68
CA GLU A 352 1.76 -2.81 -17.56
C GLU A 352 0.53 -2.40 -16.74
N ARG A 353 0.31 -3.07 -15.60
CA ARG A 353 -0.78 -2.75 -14.66
C ARG A 353 -0.59 -1.41 -13.98
N LEU A 354 0.65 -0.93 -13.86
CA LEU A 354 0.97 0.28 -13.12
C LEU A 354 0.68 1.54 -13.92
N SER A 355 0.78 1.52 -15.26
CA SER A 355 0.61 2.72 -16.10
C SER A 355 -0.77 3.37 -15.95
N ASP A 356 -1.85 2.59 -16.13
CA ASP A 356 -3.22 3.12 -16.00
C ASP A 356 -3.56 3.50 -14.56
N VAL A 357 -2.99 2.75 -13.60
CA VAL A 357 -3.08 3.09 -12.18
C VAL A 357 -2.39 4.41 -11.89
N ILE A 358 -1.20 4.69 -12.43
CA ILE A 358 -0.48 5.95 -12.23
C ILE A 358 -1.32 7.12 -12.75
N LYS A 359 -1.91 6.98 -13.95
CA LYS A 359 -2.79 8.01 -14.51
C LYS A 359 -3.98 8.29 -13.58
N TRP A 360 -4.62 7.24 -13.10
CA TRP A 360 -5.70 7.39 -12.13
C TRP A 360 -5.22 8.01 -10.82
N LEU A 361 -4.10 7.57 -10.25
CA LEU A 361 -3.54 8.10 -8.99
C LEU A 361 -3.17 9.59 -9.09
N THR A 362 -2.84 10.06 -10.29
CA THR A 362 -2.50 11.46 -10.58
C THR A 362 -3.75 12.31 -10.49
N VAL A 363 -3.85 13.09 -9.41
CA VAL A 363 -4.99 13.97 -9.14
C VAL A 363 -4.48 15.40 -9.01
N GLY A 364 -5.13 16.33 -9.69
CA GLY A 364 -4.81 17.76 -9.59
C GLY A 364 -4.98 18.30 -8.16
N PRO A 365 -4.24 19.35 -7.75
CA PRO A 365 -4.31 19.86 -6.37
C PRO A 365 -5.71 20.28 -5.91
N GLN A 366 -6.52 20.87 -6.79
CA GLN A 366 -7.89 21.30 -6.48
C GLN A 366 -8.80 20.10 -6.22
N ASP A 367 -8.80 19.10 -7.12
CA ASP A 367 -9.56 17.86 -6.95
C ASP A 367 -9.10 17.10 -5.71
N ARG A 368 -7.78 17.03 -5.47
CA ARG A 368 -7.22 16.40 -4.26
C ARG A 368 -7.78 17.08 -3.00
N THR A 369 -7.80 18.41 -2.97
CA THR A 369 -8.34 19.18 -1.84
C THR A 369 -9.83 18.90 -1.63
N ARG A 370 -10.62 18.83 -2.71
CA ARG A 370 -12.04 18.46 -2.65
C ARG A 370 -12.24 17.04 -2.11
N MET A 371 -11.45 16.08 -2.59
CA MET A 371 -11.51 14.69 -2.12
C MET A 371 -11.16 14.54 -0.63
N LEU A 372 -10.20 15.33 -0.14
CA LEU A 372 -9.85 15.37 1.28
C LEU A 372 -10.96 15.99 2.12
N THR A 373 -11.54 17.09 1.66
CA THR A 373 -12.68 17.76 2.32
C THR A 373 -13.85 16.80 2.46
N ASN A 374 -14.21 16.10 1.37
CA ASN A 374 -15.25 15.07 1.38
C ASN A 374 -14.90 13.92 2.33
N GLY A 375 -13.62 13.50 2.37
CA GLY A 375 -13.15 12.45 3.26
C GLY A 375 -13.32 12.79 4.74
N ILE A 376 -12.99 14.02 5.13
CA ILE A 376 -13.18 14.51 6.51
C ILE A 376 -14.67 14.52 6.86
N GLN A 377 -15.50 15.08 5.99
CA GLN A 377 -16.95 15.15 6.22
C GLN A 377 -17.54 13.75 6.38
N ASN A 378 -17.20 12.81 5.51
CA ASN A 378 -17.84 11.49 5.45
C ASN A 378 -17.31 10.48 6.48
N HIS A 379 -16.07 10.62 6.96
CA HIS A 379 -15.43 9.60 7.79
C HIS A 379 -14.94 10.08 9.16
N LEU A 380 -14.71 11.38 9.35
CA LEU A 380 -14.26 11.92 10.63
C LEU A 380 -15.36 12.67 11.38
N ARG A 381 -16.27 13.35 10.69
CA ARG A 381 -17.35 14.13 11.34
C ARG A 381 -18.64 13.34 11.54
N THR A 382 -18.89 12.29 10.76
CA THR A 382 -20.04 11.39 10.96
C THR A 382 -19.81 10.35 12.07
N GLY A 383 -18.55 10.12 12.44
CA GLY A 383 -18.13 9.23 13.52
C GLY A 383 -18.18 9.95 14.87
N THR A 384 -19.28 9.73 15.60
CA THR A 384 -19.68 10.41 16.84
C THR A 384 -18.72 10.28 18.05
N THR A 385 -17.53 9.66 17.88
CA THR A 385 -16.59 9.40 18.99
C THR A 385 -15.77 10.64 19.37
N ILE A 386 -15.36 11.45 18.39
CA ILE A 386 -14.56 12.67 18.62
C ILE A 386 -15.37 13.72 19.40
N ASP A 387 -16.64 13.89 19.06
CA ASP A 387 -17.53 14.89 19.67
C ASP A 387 -17.67 14.69 21.19
N ARG A 388 -17.66 13.43 21.66
CA ARG A 388 -17.74 13.09 23.08
C ARG A 388 -16.48 13.44 23.87
N TRP A 389 -15.37 13.75 23.19
CA TRP A 389 -14.12 14.19 23.80
C TRP A 389 -14.00 15.72 23.83
N THR A 390 -15.02 16.46 23.37
CA THR A 390 -15.01 17.93 23.29
C THR A 390 -13.84 18.50 22.47
N ILE A 391 -13.28 17.69 21.55
CA ILE A 391 -12.23 18.06 20.62
C ILE A 391 -12.89 18.49 19.32
N GLU A 392 -12.49 19.65 18.80
CA GLU A 392 -13.04 20.16 17.53
C GLU A 392 -12.02 20.05 16.40
N LEU A 393 -12.47 19.52 15.26
CA LEU A 393 -11.72 19.53 14.00
C LEU A 393 -12.28 20.63 13.08
N GLU A 394 -11.44 21.57 12.67
CA GLU A 394 -11.82 22.53 11.65
C GLU A 394 -11.96 21.82 10.28
N ALA A 395 -13.08 22.06 9.59
CA ALA A 395 -13.41 21.36 8.35
C ALA A 395 -12.56 21.79 7.16
N ASN A 396 -12.07 23.03 7.17
CA ASN A 396 -11.31 23.60 6.07
C ASN A 396 -9.81 23.36 6.26
N PRO A 397 -9.06 23.08 5.19
CA PRO A 397 -7.61 22.99 5.24
C PRO A 397 -6.99 24.34 5.61
N LEU A 398 -5.85 24.30 6.29
CA LEU A 398 -5.09 25.49 6.65
C LEU A 398 -4.56 26.20 5.40
N VAL A 399 -4.75 27.52 5.38
CA VAL A 399 -4.08 28.43 4.44
C VAL A 399 -2.94 29.12 5.17
N ILE A 400 -1.71 28.85 4.74
CA ILE A 400 -0.51 29.38 5.38
C ILE A 400 0.23 30.36 4.48
N SER A 401 0.94 31.31 5.08
CA SER A 401 1.89 32.14 4.36
C SER A 401 3.14 31.33 4.01
N ALA A 402 3.44 31.23 2.72
CA ALA A 402 4.66 30.65 2.19
C ALA A 402 5.50 31.72 1.51
N ARG A 403 6.71 31.32 1.07
CA ARG A 403 7.63 32.18 0.33
C ARG A 403 8.18 31.44 -0.88
N GLN A 404 8.10 32.05 -2.05
CA GLN A 404 8.74 31.57 -3.26
C GLN A 404 10.12 32.23 -3.35
N LEU A 405 11.16 31.42 -3.18
CA LEU A 405 12.53 31.91 -3.31
C LEU A 405 12.82 32.24 -4.78
N ALA A 406 13.59 33.30 -5.00
CA ALA A 406 14.13 33.58 -6.33
C ALA A 406 14.99 32.38 -6.74
N PRO A 407 14.78 31.84 -7.96
CA PRO A 407 15.55 30.69 -8.38
C PRO A 407 17.01 31.14 -8.65
N PRO A 408 18.00 30.25 -8.48
CA PRO A 408 19.40 30.62 -8.68
C PRO A 408 19.66 31.06 -10.14
N THR A 409 20.84 31.59 -10.43
CA THR A 409 21.26 31.80 -11.83
C THR A 409 22.18 30.67 -12.24
N VAL A 410 21.94 30.07 -13.41
CA VAL A 410 22.86 29.09 -14.00
C VAL A 410 23.78 29.81 -14.96
N TYR A 411 25.08 29.57 -14.78
CA TYR A 411 26.13 30.11 -15.63
C TYR A 411 26.62 29.04 -16.60
N TYR A 412 26.72 29.42 -17.86
CA TYR A 412 27.23 28.59 -18.95
C TYR A 412 28.51 29.19 -19.54
N ALA A 413 29.25 28.37 -20.28
CA ALA A 413 30.39 28.88 -21.04
C ALA A 413 29.94 29.92 -22.09
N PRO A 414 30.79 30.91 -22.40
CA PRO A 414 30.52 31.86 -23.47
C PRO A 414 30.45 31.15 -24.82
N GLN A 415 29.48 31.52 -25.66
CA GLN A 415 29.18 30.85 -26.92
C GLN A 415 30.13 31.23 -28.07
N SER A 416 30.97 32.24 -27.85
CA SER A 416 32.01 32.70 -28.79
C SER A 416 33.10 33.45 -28.02
N ALA A 417 34.36 33.33 -28.44
CA ALA A 417 35.50 34.06 -27.87
C ALA A 417 35.33 35.59 -27.91
N ASN A 418 34.48 36.12 -28.81
CA ASN A 418 34.23 37.56 -28.97
C ASN A 418 32.97 38.08 -28.24
N LYS A 419 32.31 37.25 -27.41
CA LYS A 419 31.22 37.69 -26.53
C LYS A 419 31.63 37.53 -25.07
N SER A 420 31.95 38.65 -24.41
CA SER A 420 32.43 38.72 -23.02
C SER A 420 31.40 38.33 -21.96
N ASN A 421 30.15 38.10 -22.33
CA ASN A 421 29.08 37.80 -21.37
C ASN A 421 28.77 36.30 -21.36
N SER A 422 29.02 35.65 -20.21
CA SER A 422 28.51 34.32 -19.90
C SER A 422 27.01 34.26 -20.20
N SER A 423 26.56 33.28 -20.98
CA SER A 423 25.12 33.14 -21.17
C SER A 423 24.49 32.67 -19.85
N THR A 424 23.54 33.45 -19.33
CA THR A 424 22.79 33.12 -18.12
C THR A 424 21.38 32.70 -18.50
N ASP A 425 20.78 31.83 -17.71
CA ASP A 425 19.35 31.55 -17.81
C ASP A 425 18.67 31.81 -16.45
N LYS A 426 17.49 32.42 -16.50
CA LYS A 426 16.65 32.62 -15.32
C LYS A 426 15.56 31.55 -15.37
N PHE A 427 15.56 30.66 -14.40
CA PHE A 427 14.60 29.56 -14.37
C PHE A 427 13.15 30.06 -14.36
N GLY A 428 12.34 29.61 -15.32
CA GLY A 428 10.89 29.70 -15.26
C GLY A 428 10.33 28.43 -14.61
N ASN A 429 9.55 28.55 -13.54
CA ASN A 429 8.84 27.43 -12.90
C ASN A 429 9.71 26.20 -12.54
N GLY A 430 10.99 26.42 -12.22
CA GLY A 430 11.91 25.36 -11.80
C GLY A 430 12.41 24.46 -12.95
N ALA A 431 12.21 24.84 -14.21
CA ALA A 431 12.69 24.12 -15.39
C ALA A 431 13.53 25.04 -16.28
N TRP A 432 14.49 24.43 -16.99
CA TRP A 432 15.30 25.04 -18.02
C TRP A 432 15.79 23.97 -18.98
N ASN A 433 16.35 24.36 -20.12
CA ASN A 433 16.99 23.44 -21.06
C ASN A 433 18.35 23.98 -21.52
N LEU A 434 19.12 23.16 -22.23
CA LEU A 434 20.45 23.51 -22.73
C LEU A 434 20.42 24.02 -24.18
N SER A 435 19.25 24.40 -24.70
CA SER A 435 19.13 24.84 -26.10
C SER A 435 19.96 26.12 -26.34
N GLY A 436 20.91 26.05 -27.26
CA GLY A 436 21.84 27.15 -27.54
C GLY A 436 22.77 27.49 -26.38
N LYS A 437 23.03 26.57 -25.44
CA LYS A 437 23.95 26.76 -24.30
C LYS A 437 25.12 25.78 -24.40
N MET A 438 26.30 26.22 -23.95
CA MET A 438 27.50 25.37 -23.84
C MET A 438 27.77 25.01 -22.38
N LEU A 439 28.24 23.79 -22.13
CA LEU A 439 28.67 23.36 -20.81
C LEU A 439 29.77 24.29 -20.28
N LEU A 440 29.76 24.59 -18.98
CA LEU A 440 30.77 25.45 -18.35
C LEU A 440 32.19 24.86 -18.50
N GLN A 441 32.31 23.54 -18.40
CA GLN A 441 33.55 22.79 -18.58
C GLN A 441 33.28 21.59 -19.50
N PRO A 442 33.31 21.78 -20.83
CA PRO A 442 33.10 20.68 -21.76
C PRO A 442 34.33 19.77 -21.80
N VAL A 443 34.10 18.45 -21.86
CA VAL A 443 35.16 17.45 -22.00
C VAL A 443 35.26 17.00 -23.46
N ALA A 444 36.49 16.77 -23.92
CA ALA A 444 36.75 16.13 -25.19
C ALA A 444 36.64 14.60 -25.07
N VAL A 445 35.76 14.01 -25.88
CA VAL A 445 35.61 12.55 -26.07
C VAL A 445 36.28 12.20 -27.39
N THR A 446 37.51 11.72 -27.32
CA THR A 446 38.36 11.39 -28.48
C THR A 446 38.45 9.87 -28.71
N SER A 447 37.85 9.06 -27.84
CA SER A 447 37.92 7.61 -27.88
C SER A 447 36.61 7.04 -27.33
N TRP A 448 35.74 6.53 -28.20
CA TRP A 448 34.45 5.98 -27.77
C TRP A 448 33.95 4.90 -28.73
N VAL A 449 33.02 4.07 -28.24
CA VAL A 449 32.46 2.94 -28.99
C VAL A 449 30.95 2.85 -28.76
N ALA A 450 30.25 2.35 -29.77
CA ALA A 450 28.82 2.04 -29.69
C ALA A 450 28.61 0.54 -29.87
N ILE A 451 27.73 -0.05 -29.04
CA ILE A 451 27.54 -1.49 -28.95
C ILE A 451 26.05 -1.80 -28.96
N VAL A 452 25.62 -2.69 -29.84
CA VAL A 452 24.23 -3.10 -29.99
C VAL A 452 24.07 -4.51 -29.46
N LEU A 453 23.44 -4.60 -28.28
CA LEU A 453 23.25 -5.83 -27.50
C LEU A 453 21.86 -6.45 -27.72
N SER A 454 21.10 -6.02 -28.73
CA SER A 454 19.76 -6.56 -29.03
C SER A 454 19.81 -7.80 -29.92
N GLN A 455 18.97 -8.80 -29.66
CA GLN A 455 18.83 -9.98 -30.52
C GLN A 455 18.32 -9.62 -31.93
N ALA A 456 18.86 -10.29 -32.94
CA ALA A 456 18.75 -9.93 -34.37
C ALA A 456 17.33 -9.83 -34.96
N ASN A 457 16.31 -10.37 -34.31
CA ASN A 457 14.94 -10.42 -34.86
C ASN A 457 14.02 -9.29 -34.36
N PHE A 458 14.42 -8.55 -33.32
CA PHE A 458 13.66 -7.41 -32.75
C PHE A 458 14.56 -6.21 -32.42
N GLY A 459 15.77 -6.16 -32.99
CA GLY A 459 16.81 -5.19 -32.67
C GLY A 459 16.86 -3.95 -33.56
N ILE A 460 17.58 -2.93 -33.10
CA ILE A 460 17.87 -1.71 -33.85
C ILE A 460 18.78 -2.05 -35.05
N SER A 461 18.45 -1.56 -36.25
CA SER A 461 19.26 -1.80 -37.45
C SER A 461 20.58 -1.00 -37.45
N LYS A 462 21.54 -1.41 -38.29
CA LYS A 462 22.80 -0.65 -38.52
C LYS A 462 22.55 0.82 -38.86
N ALA A 463 21.58 1.08 -39.74
CA ALA A 463 21.24 2.44 -40.15
C ALA A 463 20.61 3.25 -39.01
N GLN A 464 19.70 2.65 -38.23
CA GLN A 464 19.07 3.31 -37.08
C GLN A 464 20.09 3.62 -35.97
N ALA A 465 21.01 2.69 -35.69
CA ALA A 465 22.09 2.93 -34.75
C ALA A 465 23.01 4.08 -35.21
N ALA A 466 23.40 4.10 -36.49
CA ALA A 466 24.20 5.18 -37.06
C ALA A 466 23.50 6.55 -36.93
N GLN A 467 22.23 6.64 -37.31
CA GLN A 467 21.43 7.87 -37.19
C GLN A 467 21.33 8.36 -35.73
N ALA A 468 21.12 7.45 -34.77
CA ALA A 468 21.08 7.80 -33.36
C ALA A 468 22.43 8.34 -32.85
N LEU A 469 23.54 7.76 -33.31
CA LEU A 469 24.89 8.19 -32.96
C LEU A 469 25.25 9.56 -33.57
N GLU A 470 24.83 9.83 -34.80
CA GLU A 470 24.96 11.16 -35.42
C GLU A 470 24.18 12.22 -34.64
N GLY A 471 22.96 11.89 -34.20
CA GLY A 471 22.16 12.74 -33.32
C GLY A 471 22.85 13.01 -31.99
N LEU A 472 23.42 11.98 -31.36
CA LEU A 472 24.19 12.11 -30.11
C LEU A 472 25.42 13.00 -30.31
N GLN A 473 26.22 12.77 -31.35
CA GLN A 473 27.38 13.59 -31.66
C GLN A 473 27.01 15.06 -31.90
N SER A 474 25.92 15.29 -32.63
CA SER A 474 25.41 16.64 -32.90
C SER A 474 24.98 17.33 -31.61
N ALA A 475 24.27 16.63 -30.72
CA ALA A 475 23.87 17.14 -29.41
C ALA A 475 25.09 17.45 -28.51
N MET A 476 26.08 16.57 -28.48
CA MET A 476 27.32 16.78 -27.73
C MET A 476 28.09 18.01 -28.23
N LYS A 477 28.23 18.16 -29.56
CA LYS A 477 28.85 19.35 -30.16
C LYS A 477 28.07 20.62 -29.86
N ALA A 478 26.73 20.56 -29.91
CA ALA A 478 25.87 21.70 -29.61
C ALA A 478 26.05 22.25 -28.19
N VAL A 479 26.38 21.39 -27.23
CA VAL A 479 26.70 21.78 -25.84
C VAL A 479 28.20 22.03 -25.60
N GLY A 480 29.00 22.11 -26.66
CA GLY A 480 30.42 22.47 -26.60
C GLY A 480 31.39 21.31 -26.34
N MET A 481 30.91 20.06 -26.28
CA MET A 481 31.81 18.91 -26.18
C MET A 481 32.50 18.66 -27.52
N GLN A 482 33.81 18.41 -27.48
CA GLN A 482 34.55 17.97 -28.65
C GLN A 482 34.43 16.45 -28.76
N VAL A 483 33.81 15.95 -29.83
CA VAL A 483 33.64 14.51 -30.04
C VAL A 483 34.34 14.09 -31.31
N SER A 484 35.30 13.19 -31.19
CA SER A 484 36.09 12.61 -32.27
C SER A 484 36.45 11.16 -31.94
N GLY A 485 37.06 10.43 -32.89
CA GLY A 485 37.63 9.10 -32.63
C GLY A 485 36.61 8.03 -32.25
N LEU A 486 35.47 7.97 -32.96
CA LEU A 486 34.61 6.78 -32.93
C LEU A 486 35.43 5.59 -33.43
N GLN A 487 35.62 4.57 -32.58
CA GLN A 487 36.55 3.46 -32.86
C GLN A 487 36.06 2.45 -33.93
N GLY A 488 34.90 2.68 -34.56
CA GLY A 488 34.32 1.88 -35.65
C GLY A 488 32.81 2.12 -35.81
N PRO A 489 32.14 1.57 -36.85
CA PRO A 489 30.67 1.49 -36.85
C PRO A 489 30.20 0.71 -35.61
N ALA A 490 28.97 0.96 -35.16
CA ALA A 490 28.41 0.28 -33.99
C ALA A 490 28.68 -1.24 -34.06
N ILE A 491 29.19 -1.81 -32.97
CA ILE A 491 29.54 -3.24 -32.88
C ILE A 491 28.26 -4.01 -32.56
N PHE A 492 27.90 -4.96 -33.40
CA PHE A 492 26.71 -5.80 -33.22
C PHE A 492 27.13 -7.15 -32.65
N VAL A 493 26.33 -7.68 -31.73
CA VAL A 493 26.46 -9.07 -31.30
C VAL A 493 26.17 -9.98 -32.50
N ASP A 494 27.10 -10.88 -32.81
CA ASP A 494 26.96 -11.85 -33.89
C ASP A 494 26.06 -13.02 -33.45
N LYS A 495 25.29 -13.58 -34.38
CA LYS A 495 24.52 -14.82 -34.17
C LYS A 495 25.42 -16.01 -33.87
N ASN A 496 26.66 -16.00 -34.35
CA ASN A 496 27.64 -17.07 -34.16
C ASN A 496 28.44 -16.95 -32.84
N GLU A 497 28.30 -15.84 -32.12
CA GLU A 497 28.97 -15.58 -30.84
C GLU A 497 27.95 -14.98 -29.84
N PRO A 498 26.92 -15.73 -29.44
CA PRO A 498 25.85 -15.21 -28.59
C PRO A 498 26.35 -14.92 -27.18
N LEU A 499 25.89 -13.81 -26.61
CA LEU A 499 26.08 -13.50 -25.19
C LEU A 499 25.29 -14.53 -24.34
N LEU A 500 25.99 -15.38 -23.59
CA LEU A 500 25.37 -16.41 -22.76
C LEU A 500 24.89 -15.82 -21.42
N PRO A 501 23.62 -16.05 -21.01
CA PRO A 501 23.05 -15.48 -19.78
C PRO A 501 23.62 -16.04 -18.46
N SER A 502 24.48 -17.07 -18.52
CA SER A 502 24.95 -17.84 -17.36
C SER A 502 26.39 -17.60 -16.95
N ASP A 503 27.19 -16.92 -17.77
CA ASP A 503 28.62 -16.76 -17.48
C ASP A 503 28.85 -15.44 -16.73
N ASP A 504 29.35 -15.56 -15.50
CA ASP A 504 29.88 -14.46 -14.67
C ASP A 504 31.10 -13.74 -15.33
N GLU A 505 31.45 -14.10 -16.57
CA GLU A 505 32.47 -13.45 -17.40
C GLU A 505 31.88 -12.34 -18.28
N SER A 506 31.07 -11.50 -17.65
CA SER A 506 30.63 -10.13 -17.97
C SER A 506 30.59 -9.71 -19.45
N VAL A 507 29.43 -9.21 -19.88
CA VAL A 507 29.25 -8.39 -21.09
C VAL A 507 30.38 -7.35 -21.22
N GLY A 508 30.87 -6.79 -20.10
CA GLY A 508 32.07 -5.95 -20.04
C GLY A 508 33.35 -6.58 -20.62
N LYS A 509 33.73 -7.81 -20.25
CA LYS A 509 34.89 -8.53 -20.84
C LYS A 509 34.72 -8.72 -22.35
N TRP A 510 33.52 -9.08 -22.81
CA TRP A 510 33.22 -9.19 -24.24
C TRP A 510 33.38 -7.84 -24.93
N ILE A 511 32.86 -6.76 -24.37
CA ILE A 511 33.05 -5.40 -24.89
C ILE A 511 34.55 -5.07 -24.98
N MET A 512 35.29 -5.35 -23.91
CA MET A 512 36.73 -5.09 -23.84
C MET A 512 37.54 -5.92 -24.84
N SER A 513 37.09 -7.11 -25.23
CA SER A 513 37.76 -7.94 -26.26
C SER A 513 37.56 -7.40 -27.68
N LYS A 514 36.47 -6.66 -27.92
CA LYS A 514 36.16 -6.09 -29.24
C LYS A 514 36.77 -4.71 -29.48
N ILE A 515 37.41 -4.10 -28.47
CA ILE A 515 37.97 -2.74 -28.55
C ILE A 515 39.50 -2.75 -28.44
N LYS A 516 40.16 -1.96 -29.28
CA LYS A 516 41.63 -1.90 -29.35
C LYS A 516 42.25 -1.00 -28.29
N ARG A 517 41.50 0.02 -27.85
CA ARG A 517 41.93 0.99 -26.84
C ARG A 517 40.78 1.22 -25.88
N LYS A 518 41.09 1.33 -24.58
CA LYS A 518 40.11 1.67 -23.56
C LYS A 518 39.34 2.96 -23.94
N PRO A 519 38.02 2.90 -24.13
CA PRO A 519 37.21 4.04 -24.51
C PRO A 519 36.96 4.95 -23.29
N GLN A 520 36.77 6.24 -23.55
CA GLN A 520 36.28 7.22 -22.59
C GLN A 520 34.75 7.11 -22.42
N LEU A 521 34.05 6.59 -23.43
CA LEU A 521 32.60 6.42 -23.45
C LEU A 521 32.21 5.13 -24.19
N ILE A 522 31.26 4.38 -23.62
CA ILE A 522 30.63 3.22 -24.24
C ILE A 522 29.13 3.52 -24.34
N VAL A 523 28.56 3.46 -25.55
CA VAL A 523 27.13 3.67 -25.79
C VAL A 523 26.48 2.32 -26.08
N CYS A 524 25.64 1.83 -25.18
CA CYS A 524 24.97 0.54 -25.32
C CYS A 524 23.52 0.71 -25.79
N PHE A 525 23.17 0.07 -26.91
CA PHE A 525 21.80 -0.12 -27.36
C PHE A 525 21.26 -1.46 -26.84
N LEU A 526 20.20 -1.40 -26.05
CA LEU A 526 19.57 -2.55 -25.43
C LEU A 526 18.23 -2.86 -26.08
N GLY A 527 17.84 -4.15 -26.11
CA GLY A 527 16.56 -4.59 -26.69
C GLY A 527 15.35 -4.13 -25.89
N ASP A 528 15.47 -4.06 -24.56
CA ASP A 528 14.42 -3.56 -23.67
C ASP A 528 14.98 -3.06 -22.32
N LYS A 529 14.13 -2.46 -21.49
CA LYS A 529 14.52 -1.86 -20.19
C LYS A 529 14.88 -2.87 -19.10
N ASN A 530 14.49 -4.13 -19.27
CA ASN A 530 14.75 -5.25 -18.38
C ASN A 530 15.75 -6.25 -18.98
N ALA A 531 16.38 -5.90 -20.10
CA ALA A 531 17.43 -6.69 -20.75
C ALA A 531 18.49 -7.05 -19.70
N TRP A 532 18.84 -8.34 -19.60
CA TRP A 532 19.74 -8.84 -18.56
C TRP A 532 21.14 -8.23 -18.70
N GLU A 533 21.50 -7.85 -19.92
CA GLU A 533 22.73 -7.15 -20.29
C GLU A 533 22.85 -5.81 -19.54
N TYR A 534 21.75 -5.13 -19.20
CA TYR A 534 21.79 -3.87 -18.45
C TYR A 534 22.39 -4.01 -17.06
N ARG A 535 22.27 -5.19 -16.42
CA ARG A 535 22.88 -5.45 -15.11
C ARG A 535 24.37 -5.80 -15.21
N GLN A 536 24.82 -6.18 -16.40
CA GLN A 536 26.18 -6.67 -16.67
C GLN A 536 27.10 -5.56 -17.23
N VAL A 537 26.51 -4.58 -17.93
CA VAL A 537 27.15 -3.32 -18.34
C VAL A 537 27.29 -2.40 -17.13
#